data_AF-A0A545S9M8-F1
#
_entry.id   AF-A0A545S9M8-F1
#
_cell.length_a   1.000
_cell.length_b   1.000
_cell.length_c   1.000
_cell.angle_alpha   90.00
_cell.angle_beta   90.00
_cell.angle_gamma   90.00
#
_symmetry.space_group_name_H-M   'P 1'
#
loop_
_entity.id
_entity.type
_entity.pdbx_description
1 polymer ?
#
loop_
_entity_poly.entity_id
_entity_poly.type
_entity_poly.pdbx_seq_one_letter_code
_entity_poly.pdbx_strand_id
1 'polypeptide(L)'
;MQKFLFIIFSNFIFLYGNSYDFYISKSNELKLDKDPYWHTLLHMSSNKSEIDNKEFFISPTGKIDAKAEMNATIQAFFEHNESICKYPARYHWLKDRLKMSELEKIKCEEFDKFVKTVDPKSVTLVFPTAHISSPASMFGHTFIRIDSSYESKMLSSAINYSASANQDTENGFAFAIKGLFGGYSGQYSLLP
;
A
#
# COMPACT_ATOMS: atom_id res chain seq x y z
N MET A 1 -72.33 21.64 5.54
CA MET A 1 -71.29 21.64 4.49
C MET A 1 -69.94 21.78 5.16
N GLN A 2 -69.25 20.68 5.43
CA GLN A 2 -67.96 20.67 6.15
C GLN A 2 -66.89 20.22 5.16
N LYS A 3 -66.05 21.16 4.71
CA LYS A 3 -64.95 20.90 3.78
C LYS A 3 -63.78 20.31 4.57
N PHE A 4 -63.47 19.03 4.35
CA PHE A 4 -62.23 18.43 4.81
C PHE A 4 -61.08 18.85 3.90
N LEU A 5 -60.10 19.54 4.46
CA LEU A 5 -58.85 19.92 3.81
C LEU A 5 -57.83 18.79 4.06
N PHE A 6 -57.54 17.97 3.05
CA PHE A 6 -56.48 16.95 3.13
C PHE A 6 -55.13 17.62 2.87
N ILE A 7 -54.30 17.74 3.90
CA ILE A 7 -52.90 18.16 3.78
C ILE A 7 -52.05 16.90 3.56
N ILE A 8 -51.53 16.73 2.35
CA ILE A 8 -50.59 15.66 2.01
C ILE A 8 -49.20 16.09 2.50
N PHE A 9 -48.75 15.52 3.61
CA PHE A 9 -47.35 15.62 4.04
C PHE A 9 -46.50 14.70 3.15
N SER A 10 -45.85 15.29 2.14
CA SER A 10 -44.78 14.63 1.40
C SER A 10 -43.55 14.51 2.32
N ASN A 11 -43.31 13.30 2.84
CA ASN A 11 -42.06 12.98 3.53
C ASN A 11 -40.95 12.88 2.49
N PHE A 12 -40.24 13.97 2.24
CA PHE A 12 -38.95 13.93 1.54
C PHE A 12 -37.92 13.31 2.49
N ILE A 13 -37.69 12.01 2.34
CA ILE A 13 -36.55 11.33 2.95
C ILE A 13 -35.31 11.82 2.20
N PHE A 14 -34.58 12.77 2.79
CA PHE A 14 -33.23 13.07 2.35
C PHE A 14 -32.35 11.87 2.69
N LEU A 15 -32.04 11.05 1.69
CA LEU A 15 -30.96 10.07 1.79
C LEU A 15 -29.65 10.85 1.87
N TYR A 16 -29.13 11.01 3.09
CA TYR A 16 -27.76 11.44 3.30
C TYR A 16 -26.84 10.31 2.81
N GLY A 17 -26.43 10.35 1.55
CA GLY A 17 -25.36 9.50 1.05
C GLY A 17 -24.08 9.79 1.83
N ASN A 18 -23.27 8.77 2.08
CA ASN A 18 -22.00 8.98 2.76
C ASN A 18 -21.10 9.82 1.86
N SER A 19 -20.25 10.68 2.43
CA SER A 19 -19.36 11.56 1.64
C SER A 19 -18.44 10.76 0.70
N TYR A 20 -18.10 9.53 1.05
CA TYR A 20 -17.28 8.63 0.24
C TYR A 20 -18.00 8.05 -1.00
N ASP A 21 -19.34 7.97 -1.03
CA ASP A 21 -20.10 7.38 -2.14
C ASP A 21 -19.89 8.17 -3.46
N PHE A 22 -19.75 9.49 -3.33
CA PHE A 22 -19.39 10.37 -4.44
C PHE A 22 -18.03 9.99 -5.05
N TYR A 23 -17.02 9.77 -4.20
CA TYR A 23 -15.67 9.44 -4.65
C TYR A 23 -15.58 8.04 -5.25
N ILE A 24 -16.33 7.07 -4.71
CA ILE A 24 -16.47 5.72 -5.31
C ILE A 24 -17.15 5.81 -6.69
N SER A 25 -18.22 6.59 -6.82
CA SER A 25 -18.91 6.76 -8.11
C SER A 25 -17.98 7.39 -9.15
N LYS A 26 -17.23 8.42 -8.74
CA LYS A 26 -16.23 9.09 -9.59
C LYS A 26 -15.06 8.18 -9.98
N SER A 27 -14.54 7.36 -9.06
CA SER A 27 -13.47 6.42 -9.38
C SER A 27 -13.90 5.36 -10.40
N ASN A 28 -15.16 4.91 -10.32
CA ASN A 28 -15.77 3.99 -11.28
C ASN A 28 -15.92 4.62 -12.67
N GLU A 29 -16.39 5.87 -12.75
CA GLU A 29 -16.54 6.61 -14.01
C GLU A 29 -15.19 6.74 -14.72
N LEU A 30 -14.15 7.08 -13.96
CA LEU A 30 -12.78 7.22 -14.43
C LEU A 30 -12.06 5.87 -14.65
N LYS A 31 -12.68 4.75 -14.28
CA LYS A 31 -12.12 3.39 -14.35
C LYS A 31 -10.74 3.29 -13.69
N LEU A 32 -10.58 3.96 -12.55
CA LEU A 32 -9.30 4.02 -11.83
C LEU A 32 -8.86 2.65 -11.33
N ASP A 33 -9.79 1.71 -11.13
CA ASP A 33 -9.52 0.31 -10.80
C ASP A 33 -8.64 -0.40 -11.84
N LYS A 34 -8.60 0.11 -13.08
CA LYS A 34 -7.81 -0.43 -14.19
C LYS A 34 -6.54 0.38 -14.47
N ASP A 35 -6.29 1.46 -13.73
CA ASP A 35 -5.08 2.27 -13.92
C ASP A 35 -3.85 1.41 -13.57
N PRO A 36 -2.83 1.31 -14.44
CA PRO A 36 -1.62 0.53 -14.17
C PRO A 36 -0.92 0.92 -12.87
N TYR A 37 -1.01 2.19 -12.47
CA TYR A 37 -0.44 2.67 -11.22
C TYR A 37 -1.21 2.13 -10.01
N TRP A 38 -2.55 1.99 -10.09
CA TRP A 38 -3.33 1.34 -9.04
C TRP A 38 -2.91 -0.13 -8.86
N HIS A 39 -2.75 -0.85 -9.98
CA HIS A 39 -2.25 -2.22 -9.94
C HIS A 39 -0.83 -2.29 -9.34
N THR A 40 0.02 -1.29 -9.61
CA THR A 40 1.36 -1.19 -9.00
C THR A 40 1.27 -1.02 -7.48
N LEU A 41 0.39 -0.13 -6.99
CA LEU A 41 0.16 0.07 -5.55
C LEU A 41 -0.38 -1.19 -4.84
N LEU A 42 -0.98 -2.11 -5.59
CA LEU A 42 -1.48 -3.40 -5.10
C LEU A 42 -0.52 -4.56 -5.39
N HIS A 43 0.65 -4.31 -6.01
CA HIS A 43 1.58 -5.35 -6.48
C HIS A 43 0.89 -6.43 -7.31
N MET A 44 0.01 -6.02 -8.23
CA MET A 44 -0.76 -6.94 -9.05
C MET A 44 0.00 -7.34 -10.32
N SER A 45 0.12 -8.64 -10.50
CA SER A 45 0.53 -9.27 -11.75
C SER A 45 -0.69 -9.87 -12.42
N SER A 46 -1.04 -9.35 -13.60
CA SER A 46 -2.32 -9.62 -14.26
C SER A 46 -3.52 -9.25 -13.39
N ASN A 47 -4.24 -10.23 -12.82
CA ASN A 47 -5.47 -10.03 -12.05
C ASN A 47 -5.33 -10.45 -10.57
N LYS A 48 -4.10 -10.66 -10.09
CA LYS A 48 -3.87 -11.11 -8.71
C LYS A 48 -2.64 -10.41 -8.13
N SER A 49 -2.76 -9.98 -6.88
CA SER A 49 -1.64 -9.45 -6.13
C SER A 49 -0.66 -10.55 -5.71
N GLU A 50 0.63 -10.24 -5.83
CA GLU A 50 1.74 -11.05 -5.36
C GLU A 50 1.90 -11.00 -3.83
N ILE A 51 1.19 -10.09 -3.15
CA ILE A 51 1.24 -9.99 -1.69
C ILE A 51 0.43 -11.13 -1.06
N ASP A 52 1.09 -11.90 -0.18
CA ASP A 52 0.46 -13.00 0.57
C ASP A 52 -0.13 -12.58 1.91
N ASN A 53 0.34 -11.46 2.49
CA ASN A 53 -0.20 -10.95 3.74
C ASN A 53 -1.62 -10.41 3.54
N LYS A 54 -2.60 -11.01 4.23
CA LYS A 54 -4.01 -10.59 4.20
C LYS A 54 -4.21 -9.18 4.77
N GLU A 55 -3.39 -8.77 5.74
CA GLU A 55 -3.49 -7.46 6.41
C GLU A 55 -3.09 -6.28 5.52
N PHE A 56 -2.51 -6.56 4.35
CA PHE A 56 -2.21 -5.57 3.30
C PHE A 56 -3.48 -5.10 2.57
N PHE A 57 -4.52 -5.93 2.52
CA PHE A 57 -5.78 -5.60 1.85
C PHE A 57 -6.81 -5.13 2.86
N ILE A 58 -7.58 -4.12 2.47
CA ILE A 58 -8.73 -3.65 3.25
C ILE A 58 -9.96 -4.49 2.87
N SER A 59 -10.12 -4.79 1.59
CA SER A 59 -11.17 -5.69 1.11
C SER A 59 -10.78 -7.16 1.34
N PRO A 60 -11.70 -8.02 1.81
CA PRO A 60 -11.49 -9.47 1.87
C PRO A 60 -11.14 -10.10 0.52
N THR A 61 -11.57 -9.48 -0.59
CA THR A 61 -11.27 -9.93 -1.96
C THR A 61 -10.19 -9.10 -2.65
N GLY A 62 -9.58 -8.13 -1.95
CA GLY A 62 -8.68 -7.14 -2.56
C GLY A 62 -7.45 -7.73 -3.26
N LYS A 63 -7.05 -8.96 -2.89
CA LYS A 63 -5.97 -9.71 -3.55
C LYS A 63 -6.28 -10.04 -5.02
N ILE A 64 -7.55 -10.21 -5.39
CA ILE A 64 -7.97 -10.61 -6.75
C ILE A 64 -8.95 -9.62 -7.39
N ASP A 65 -9.40 -8.61 -6.64
CA ASP A 65 -10.36 -7.62 -7.10
C ASP A 65 -9.87 -6.21 -6.74
N ALA A 66 -9.16 -5.60 -7.69
CA ALA A 66 -8.61 -4.26 -7.57
C ALA A 66 -9.69 -3.20 -7.32
N LYS A 67 -10.90 -3.42 -7.85
CA LYS A 67 -12.03 -2.51 -7.69
C LYS A 67 -12.62 -2.61 -6.29
N ALA A 68 -12.81 -3.82 -5.78
CA ALA A 68 -13.25 -4.02 -4.41
C ALA A 68 -12.25 -3.40 -3.42
N GLU A 69 -10.95 -3.57 -3.64
CA GLU A 69 -9.91 -2.94 -2.81
C GLU A 69 -9.95 -1.41 -2.89
N MET A 70 -10.17 -0.84 -4.08
CA MET A 70 -10.28 0.61 -4.25
C MET A 70 -11.47 1.18 -3.49
N ASN A 71 -12.65 0.57 -3.63
CA ASN A 71 -13.85 1.02 -2.94
C ASN A 71 -13.69 0.96 -1.42
N ALA A 72 -13.16 -0.16 -0.92
CA ALA A 72 -12.86 -0.33 0.51
C ALA A 72 -11.80 0.67 1.00
N THR A 73 -10.79 0.97 0.18
CA THR A 73 -9.77 1.98 0.49
C THR A 73 -10.37 3.38 0.60
N ILE A 74 -11.21 3.77 -0.37
CA ILE A 74 -11.88 5.07 -0.35
C ILE A 74 -12.77 5.17 0.88
N GLN A 75 -13.61 4.17 1.15
CA GLN A 75 -14.47 4.15 2.34
C GLN A 75 -13.65 4.26 3.64
N ALA A 76 -12.60 3.46 3.79
CA ALA A 76 -11.75 3.46 4.98
C ALA A 76 -11.12 4.83 5.25
N PHE A 77 -10.73 5.60 4.23
CA PHE A 77 -10.17 6.94 4.42
C PHE A 77 -11.14 7.95 5.06
N PHE A 78 -12.46 7.73 4.93
CA PHE A 78 -13.47 8.60 5.54
C PHE A 78 -13.96 8.08 6.89
N GLU A 79 -13.96 6.76 7.10
CA GLU A 79 -14.42 6.14 8.35
C GLU A 79 -13.30 6.05 9.41
N HIS A 80 -12.06 5.85 8.95
CA HIS A 80 -10.90 5.48 9.76
C HIS A 80 -9.70 6.32 9.35
N ASN A 81 -9.51 7.48 9.98
CA ASN A 81 -8.42 8.41 9.64
C ASN A 81 -7.03 7.73 9.71
N GLU A 82 -6.84 6.74 10.57
CA GLU A 82 -5.64 5.92 10.69
C GLU A 82 -5.27 5.17 9.40
N SER A 83 -6.26 4.84 8.56
CA SER A 83 -6.05 4.12 7.32
C SER A 83 -5.27 4.95 6.29
N ILE A 84 -5.38 6.28 6.33
CA ILE A 84 -4.58 7.20 5.51
C ILE A 84 -3.10 7.08 5.88
N CYS A 85 -2.79 6.99 7.17
CA CYS A 85 -1.42 6.83 7.66
C CYS A 85 -0.87 5.43 7.40
N LYS A 86 -1.73 4.40 7.36
CA LYS A 86 -1.32 3.03 6.97
C LYS A 86 -1.08 2.90 5.47
N TYR A 87 -1.81 3.63 4.63
CA TYR A 87 -1.72 3.55 3.17
C TYR A 87 -1.45 4.92 2.49
N PRO A 88 -0.34 5.60 2.84
CA PRO A 88 -0.09 6.97 2.39
C PRO A 88 0.02 7.08 0.86
N ALA A 89 0.64 6.11 0.19
CA ALA A 89 0.76 6.10 -1.26
C ALA A 89 -0.60 5.96 -1.97
N ARG A 90 -1.50 5.12 -1.44
CA ARG A 90 -2.87 4.97 -1.97
C ARG A 90 -3.67 6.25 -1.75
N TYR A 91 -3.54 6.86 -0.57
CA TYR A 91 -4.18 8.13 -0.27
C TYR A 91 -3.73 9.25 -1.21
N HIS A 92 -2.42 9.48 -1.33
CA HIS A 92 -1.90 10.53 -2.21
C HIS A 92 -2.38 10.36 -3.66
N TRP A 93 -2.31 9.13 -4.18
CA TRP A 93 -2.75 8.87 -5.54
C TRP A 93 -4.27 9.08 -5.74
N LEU A 94 -5.11 8.55 -4.84
CA LEU A 94 -6.56 8.73 -4.91
C LEU A 94 -6.96 10.19 -4.71
N LYS A 95 -6.32 10.89 -3.77
CA LYS A 95 -6.51 12.33 -3.54
C LYS A 95 -6.29 13.12 -4.82
N ASP A 96 -5.19 12.85 -5.52
CA ASP A 96 -4.83 13.57 -6.74
C ASP A 96 -5.77 13.26 -7.92
N ARG A 97 -6.14 11.98 -8.09
CA ARG A 97 -7.04 11.53 -9.16
C ARG A 97 -8.48 11.99 -8.95
N LEU A 98 -8.95 11.98 -7.70
CA LEU A 98 -10.35 12.24 -7.36
C LEU A 98 -10.59 13.67 -6.87
N LYS A 99 -9.53 14.44 -6.60
CA LYS A 99 -9.57 15.81 -6.05
C LYS A 99 -10.25 15.86 -4.69
N MET A 100 -9.83 14.99 -3.78
CA MET A 100 -10.35 14.93 -2.41
C MET A 100 -9.81 16.10 -1.58
N SER A 101 -10.67 17.04 -1.18
CA SER A 101 -10.30 18.21 -0.36
C SER A 101 -10.70 18.08 1.11
N GLU A 102 -11.53 17.10 1.47
CA GLU A 102 -12.10 16.98 2.82
C GLU A 102 -11.12 16.37 3.84
N LEU A 103 -10.12 15.63 3.36
CA LEU A 103 -9.24 14.79 4.18
C LEU A 103 -7.88 15.43 4.48
N GLU A 104 -7.68 16.70 4.16
CA GLU A 104 -6.36 17.36 4.20
C GLU A 104 -5.80 17.61 5.60
N LYS A 105 -6.60 17.41 6.64
CA LYS A 105 -6.26 17.80 8.02
C LYS A 105 -5.62 16.68 8.85
N ILE A 106 -5.47 15.48 8.30
CA ILE A 106 -4.98 14.32 9.05
C ILE A 106 -3.45 14.37 9.10
N LYS A 107 -2.90 14.37 10.31
CA LYS A 107 -1.45 14.32 10.55
C LYS A 107 -1.04 12.90 10.90
N CYS A 108 -0.04 12.39 10.21
CA CYS A 108 0.51 11.06 10.44
C CYS A 108 1.88 11.20 11.12
N GLU A 109 1.88 11.44 12.44
CA GLU A 109 3.11 11.81 13.17
C GLU A 109 4.24 10.80 13.02
N GLU A 110 3.94 9.49 13.03
CA GLU A 110 4.94 8.44 12.85
C GLU A 110 5.52 8.45 11.43
N PHE A 111 4.67 8.64 10.42
CA PHE A 111 5.10 8.77 9.03
C PHE A 111 5.95 10.04 8.83
N ASP A 112 5.53 11.17 9.40
CA ASP A 112 6.28 12.43 9.31
C ASP A 112 7.64 12.32 9.99
N LYS A 113 7.71 11.68 11.17
CA LYS A 113 8.98 11.36 11.85
C LYS A 113 9.85 10.45 11.00
N PHE A 114 9.26 9.42 10.39
CA PHE A 114 9.95 8.49 9.51
C PHE A 114 10.56 9.21 8.30
N VAL A 115 9.77 9.97 7.53
CA VAL A 115 10.22 10.72 6.36
C VAL A 115 11.31 11.72 6.73
N LYS A 116 11.15 12.41 7.87
CA LYS A 116 12.17 13.34 8.37
C LYS A 116 13.48 12.65 8.74
N THR A 117 13.40 11.43 9.29
CA THR A 117 14.59 10.65 9.68
C THR A 117 15.33 10.14 8.46
N VAL A 118 14.60 9.63 7.46
CA VAL A 118 15.17 9.13 6.20
C VAL A 118 15.71 10.28 5.34
N ASP A 119 15.11 11.47 5.39
CA ASP A 119 15.47 12.66 4.61
C ASP A 119 15.69 12.37 3.10
N PRO A 120 14.71 11.80 2.40
CA PRO A 120 14.90 11.31 1.03
C PRO A 120 15.21 12.45 0.05
N LYS A 121 16.32 12.33 -0.70
CA LYS A 121 16.72 13.24 -1.79
C LYS A 121 16.74 12.55 -3.15
N SER A 122 17.22 11.32 -3.20
CA SER A 122 17.21 10.49 -4.42
C SER A 122 17.07 9.01 -4.08
N VAL A 123 16.72 8.23 -5.10
CA VAL A 123 16.57 6.78 -5.01
C VAL A 123 17.55 6.14 -5.97
N THR A 124 18.39 5.24 -5.47
CA THR A 124 19.40 4.52 -6.24
C THR A 124 19.11 3.02 -6.20
N LEU A 125 19.00 2.39 -7.37
CA LEU A 125 18.95 0.94 -7.49
C LEU A 125 20.38 0.37 -7.45
N VAL A 126 20.68 -0.47 -6.47
CA VAL A 126 22.03 -1.02 -6.24
C VAL A 126 22.06 -2.50 -6.62
N PHE A 127 23.00 -2.86 -7.48
CA PHE A 127 23.32 -4.23 -7.85
C PHE A 127 24.67 -4.62 -7.23
N PRO A 128 24.69 -5.19 -6.02
CA PRO A 128 25.93 -5.60 -5.37
C PRO A 128 26.60 -6.74 -6.13
N THR A 129 27.93 -6.68 -6.24
CA THR A 129 28.73 -7.74 -6.85
C THR A 129 28.71 -8.99 -5.97
N ALA A 130 28.46 -10.15 -6.58
CA ALA A 130 28.44 -11.44 -5.92
C ALA A 130 29.76 -11.75 -5.19
N HIS A 131 29.69 -12.01 -3.88
CA HIS A 131 30.81 -12.60 -3.14
C HIS A 131 30.62 -14.13 -3.08
N ILE A 132 31.56 -14.88 -3.65
CA ILE A 132 31.54 -16.35 -3.81
C ILE A 132 31.61 -17.09 -2.45
N SER A 133 31.88 -16.39 -1.35
CA SER A 133 32.08 -16.99 -0.03
C SER A 133 30.81 -17.56 0.62
N SER A 134 29.60 -17.24 0.14
CA SER A 134 28.38 -17.97 0.54
C SER A 134 27.30 -17.94 -0.55
N PRO A 135 26.53 -19.04 -0.78
CA PRO A 135 25.48 -19.09 -1.79
C PRO A 135 24.42 -18.00 -1.63
N ALA A 136 24.08 -17.61 -0.40
CA ALA A 136 23.14 -16.53 -0.11
C ALA A 136 23.69 -15.13 -0.48
N SER A 137 25.02 -14.95 -0.48
CA SER A 137 25.68 -13.70 -0.90
C SER A 137 26.02 -13.67 -2.39
N MET A 138 26.16 -14.85 -3.02
CA MET A 138 26.55 -15.01 -4.42
C MET A 138 25.49 -14.52 -5.40
N PHE A 139 24.22 -14.41 -5.01
CA PHE A 139 23.15 -13.96 -5.90
C PHE A 139 22.92 -12.45 -5.89
N GLY A 140 23.65 -11.68 -5.06
CA GLY A 140 23.56 -10.21 -5.02
C GLY A 140 22.13 -9.72 -4.75
N HIS A 141 21.81 -9.37 -3.51
CA HIS A 141 20.48 -8.81 -3.25
C HIS A 141 20.38 -7.45 -3.94
N THR A 142 19.52 -7.33 -4.95
CA THR A 142 19.20 -6.01 -5.50
C THR A 142 18.42 -5.25 -4.44
N PHE A 143 18.90 -4.07 -4.08
CA PHE A 143 18.23 -3.23 -3.08
C PHE A 143 18.12 -1.80 -3.57
N ILE A 144 17.18 -1.07 -2.99
CA ILE A 144 16.95 0.33 -3.27
C ILE A 144 17.57 1.13 -2.12
N ARG A 145 18.56 1.97 -2.40
CA ARG A 145 19.09 2.93 -1.43
C ARG A 145 18.36 4.26 -1.56
N ILE A 146 17.94 4.82 -0.44
CA ILE A 146 17.39 6.17 -0.33
C ILE A 146 18.53 7.07 0.11
N ASP A 147 19.02 7.89 -0.81
CA ASP A 147 20.08 8.85 -0.52
C ASP A 147 19.48 10.06 0.20
N SER A 148 20.17 10.51 1.25
CA SER A 148 19.76 11.66 2.06
C SER A 148 20.71 12.84 1.90
N SER A 149 20.47 13.95 2.62
CA SER A 149 21.42 15.07 2.66
C SER A 149 22.70 14.79 3.45
N TYR A 150 22.81 13.65 4.15
CA TYR A 150 24.02 13.29 4.86
C TYR A 150 25.17 13.02 3.88
N GLU A 151 26.38 13.48 4.20
CA GLU A 151 27.54 13.32 3.31
C GLU A 151 27.97 11.84 3.14
N SER A 152 27.73 11.00 4.16
CA SER A 152 28.12 9.60 4.12
C SER A 152 27.00 8.72 3.59
N LYS A 153 27.26 8.03 2.47
CA LYS A 153 26.39 6.99 1.91
C LYS A 153 26.15 5.80 2.86
N MET A 154 26.97 5.63 3.89
CA MET A 154 26.78 4.59 4.92
C MET A 154 25.60 4.91 5.86
N LEU A 155 25.19 6.18 5.94
CA LEU A 155 24.06 6.63 6.77
C LEU A 155 22.73 6.64 5.99
N SER A 156 22.76 6.25 4.72
CA SER A 156 21.57 6.18 3.86
C SER A 156 20.78 4.91 4.15
N SER A 157 19.45 5.03 4.17
CA SER A 157 18.56 3.88 4.33
C SER A 157 18.50 3.04 3.05
N ALA A 158 18.30 1.73 3.19
CA ALA A 158 18.21 0.77 2.11
C ALA A 158 16.99 -0.13 2.31
N ILE A 159 16.13 -0.20 1.29
CA ILE A 159 15.02 -1.13 1.21
C ILE A 159 15.53 -2.39 0.49
N ASN A 160 15.48 -3.51 1.18
CA ASN A 160 15.79 -4.82 0.60
C ASN A 160 14.52 -5.68 0.48
N TYR A 161 14.60 -6.75 -0.31
CA TYR A 161 13.64 -7.85 -0.30
C TYR A 161 14.42 -9.15 -0.11
N SER A 162 14.08 -9.90 0.93
CA SER A 162 14.86 -11.07 1.36
C SER A 162 13.98 -12.23 1.80
N ALA A 163 14.54 -13.45 1.73
CA ALA A 163 13.91 -14.65 2.26
C ALA A 163 14.07 -14.69 3.79
N SER A 164 12.96 -14.88 4.50
CA SER A 164 12.97 -15.08 5.95
C SER A 164 13.39 -16.51 6.29
N ALA A 165 14.71 -16.75 6.40
CA ALA A 165 15.28 -18.02 6.85
C ALA A 165 15.78 -17.92 8.29
N ASN A 166 15.42 -18.88 9.15
CA ASN A 166 15.91 -18.94 10.52
C ASN A 166 17.14 -19.86 10.59
N GLN A 167 18.32 -19.24 10.59
CA GLN A 167 19.60 -19.94 10.57
C GLN A 167 19.87 -20.78 11.84
N ASP A 168 19.23 -20.45 12.96
CA ASP A 168 19.42 -21.16 14.24
C ASP A 168 18.65 -22.49 14.31
N THR A 169 17.66 -22.66 13.44
CA THR A 169 16.72 -23.81 13.49
C THR A 169 16.70 -24.64 12.20
N GLU A 170 17.21 -24.12 11.08
CA GLU A 170 17.20 -24.83 9.80
C GLU A 170 18.54 -25.50 9.48
N ASN A 171 18.47 -26.78 9.11
CA ASN A 171 19.64 -27.48 8.58
C ASN A 171 19.96 -27.06 7.14
N GLY A 172 21.22 -27.19 6.73
CA GLY A 172 21.68 -26.74 5.41
C GLY A 172 21.01 -27.43 4.21
N PHE A 173 20.49 -28.64 4.39
CA PHE A 173 19.75 -29.36 3.34
C PHE A 173 18.37 -28.76 3.10
N ALA A 174 17.61 -28.52 4.17
CA ALA A 174 16.31 -27.84 4.12
C ALA A 174 16.46 -26.44 3.52
N PHE A 175 17.53 -25.72 3.89
CA PHE A 175 17.86 -24.42 3.32
C PHE A 175 18.09 -24.48 1.81
N ALA A 176 18.89 -25.44 1.34
CA ALA A 176 19.16 -25.59 -0.10
C ALA A 176 17.88 -25.90 -0.89
N ILE A 177 17.05 -26.83 -0.41
CA ILE A 177 15.80 -27.20 -1.09
C ILE A 177 14.80 -26.02 -1.09
N LYS A 178 14.56 -25.39 0.07
CA LYS A 178 13.65 -24.24 0.14
C LYS A 178 14.16 -23.05 -0.66
N GLY A 179 15.47 -22.82 -0.70
CA GLY A 179 16.09 -21.77 -1.51
C GLY A 179 15.91 -22.01 -3.01
N LEU A 180 16.06 -23.24 -3.48
CA LEU A 180 15.91 -23.59 -4.90
C LEU A 180 14.45 -23.58 -5.38
N PHE A 181 13.51 -24.00 -4.53
CA PHE A 181 12.11 -24.18 -4.91
C PHE A 181 11.17 -23.07 -4.40
N GLY A 182 11.71 -21.98 -3.84
CA GLY A 182 10.90 -20.84 -3.38
C GLY A 182 10.07 -21.13 -2.12
N GLY A 183 10.57 -21.98 -1.22
CA GLY A 183 9.90 -22.37 0.03
C GLY A 183 9.98 -21.34 1.16
N TYR A 184 10.52 -20.15 0.90
CA TYR A 184 10.67 -19.07 1.88
C TYR A 184 9.68 -17.94 1.64
N SER A 185 9.12 -17.42 2.71
CA SER A 185 8.37 -16.16 2.67
C SER A 185 9.34 -15.00 2.44
N GLY A 186 9.11 -14.23 1.37
CA GLY A 186 9.85 -13.01 1.11
C GLY A 186 9.29 -11.84 1.91
N GLN A 187 10.18 -10.97 2.38
CA GLN A 187 9.82 -9.79 3.18
C GLN A 187 10.65 -8.59 2.74
N TYR A 188 10.02 -7.42 2.75
CA TYR A 188 10.73 -6.15 2.62
C TYR A 188 11.25 -5.71 3.99
N SER A 189 12.48 -5.23 4.05
CA SER A 189 13.00 -4.58 5.26
C SER A 189 13.77 -3.32 4.91
N LEU A 190 13.82 -2.39 5.86
CA LEU A 190 14.59 -1.17 5.78
C LEU A 190 15.83 -1.32 6.67
N LEU A 191 17.01 -0.96 6.15
CA LEU A 191 18.30 -0.99 6.83
C LEU A 191 19.01 0.37 6.74
N PRO A 192 19.84 0.78 7.70
CA PRO A 192 19.81 0.34 9.08
C PRO A 192 18.52 0.78 9.77
#